data_AF-A0A3G9GHH7-F1
#
_entry.id   AF-A0A3G9GHH7-F1
#
_cell.length_a   1.000
_cell.length_b   1.000
_cell.length_c   1.000
_cell.angle_alpha   90.00
_cell.angle_beta   90.00
_cell.angle_gamma   90.00
#
_symmetry.space_group_name_H-M   'P 1'
#
loop_
_entity.id
_entity.type
_entity.pdbx_description
1 polymer ?
#
loop_
_entity_poly.entity_id
_entity_poly.type
_entity_poly.pdbx_seq_one_letter_code
_entity_poly.pdbx_strand_id
1 'polypeptide(L)'
;MNVLPWWVKPLLITALAGAALYGAEQFGYQRAANLYTVKLSTADADHTRQLLRLTEQRLTEQAVAQEAYQRLNEQAHKVGWELLQTKQQLEVTQRQLKQRISDATHTDGPRFTGLGPDSLRLYRQFLGYTASGEADLPAADAGHAGEAAAAAGTEAGLSPADLLEHAADYGQWCQQLDAQLSAYIRLHTEATSEVQP
;
A
#
# COMPACT_ATOMS: atom_id res chain seq x y z
N MET A 1 81.07 -69.33 11.80
CA MET A 1 80.08 -68.87 10.81
C MET A 1 79.31 -70.09 10.31
N ASN A 2 78.16 -70.42 10.93
CA ASN A 2 77.35 -71.55 10.49
C ASN A 2 76.56 -71.12 9.24
N VAL A 3 77.03 -71.56 8.07
CA VAL A 3 76.28 -71.44 6.82
C VAL A 3 75.11 -72.41 6.88
N LEU A 4 73.88 -71.86 6.86
CA LEU A 4 72.64 -72.64 6.81
C LEU A 4 72.70 -73.72 5.71
N PRO A 5 72.14 -74.92 5.96
CA PRO A 5 72.04 -75.97 4.94
C PRO A 5 71.33 -75.44 3.70
N TRP A 6 71.85 -75.78 2.52
CA TRP A 6 71.39 -75.25 1.23
C TRP A 6 69.88 -75.48 0.98
N TRP A 7 69.30 -76.53 1.56
CA TRP A 7 67.89 -76.88 1.46
C TRP A 7 66.95 -76.08 2.39
N VAL A 8 67.46 -75.41 3.42
CA VAL A 8 66.66 -74.59 4.34
C VAL A 8 66.35 -73.21 3.76
N LYS A 9 67.26 -72.68 2.93
CA LYS A 9 67.10 -71.37 2.27
C LYS A 9 65.82 -71.24 1.43
N PRO A 10 65.47 -72.18 0.52
CA PRO A 10 64.23 -72.05 -0.27
C PRO A 10 62.96 -72.12 0.59
N LEU A 11 62.95 -72.90 1.67
CA LEU A 11 61.81 -72.99 2.60
C LEU A 11 61.55 -71.69 3.36
N LEU A 12 62.61 -70.98 3.75
CA LEU A 12 62.46 -69.67 4.38
C LEU A 12 61.96 -68.61 3.38
N ILE A 13 62.42 -68.69 2.12
CA ILE A 13 61.98 -67.76 1.06
C ILE A 13 60.48 -67.96 0.76
N THR A 14 60.01 -69.19 0.65
CA THR A 14 58.57 -69.47 0.40
C THR A 14 57.70 -69.07 1.58
N ALA A 15 58.13 -69.31 2.81
CA ALA A 15 57.42 -68.87 4.01
C ALA A 15 57.33 -67.33 4.09
N LEU A 16 58.43 -66.63 3.81
CA LEU A 16 58.44 -65.16 3.75
C LEU A 16 57.57 -64.62 2.62
N ALA A 17 57.59 -65.25 1.44
CA ALA A 17 56.73 -64.86 0.33
C ALA A 17 55.24 -65.06 0.67
N GLY A 18 54.87 -66.17 1.30
CA GLY A 18 53.50 -66.42 1.77
C GLY A 18 53.04 -65.41 2.82
N ALA A 19 53.90 -65.09 3.80
CA ALA A 19 53.61 -64.07 4.80
C ALA A 19 53.49 -62.66 4.19
N ALA A 20 54.32 -62.32 3.20
CA ALA A 20 54.27 -61.05 2.49
C ALA A 20 52.98 -60.90 1.67
N LEU A 21 52.55 -61.96 0.97
CA LEU A 21 51.30 -61.97 0.22
C LEU A 21 50.08 -61.83 1.13
N TYR A 22 50.04 -62.59 2.24
CA TYR A 22 48.95 -62.50 3.22
C TYR A 22 48.88 -61.11 3.90
N GLY A 23 50.03 -60.54 4.25
CA GLY A 23 50.10 -59.18 4.79
C GLY A 23 49.61 -58.13 3.79
N ALA A 24 49.97 -58.25 2.51
CA ALA A 24 49.55 -57.33 1.47
C ALA A 24 48.02 -57.30 1.29
N GLU A 25 47.35 -58.45 1.35
CA GLU A 25 45.88 -58.52 1.29
C GLU A 25 45.24 -57.82 2.49
N GLN A 26 45.69 -58.11 3.71
CA GLN A 26 45.17 -57.51 4.95
C GLN A 26 45.32 -55.97 4.97
N PHE A 27 46.47 -55.45 4.53
CA PHE A 27 46.70 -54.00 4.43
C PHE A 27 45.82 -53.33 3.36
N GLY A 28 45.52 -54.03 2.26
CA GLY A 28 44.61 -53.57 1.23
C GLY A 28 43.18 -53.39 1.76
N TYR A 29 42.65 -54.40 2.45
CA TYR A 29 41.29 -54.37 3.02
C TYR A 29 41.11 -53.27 4.06
N GLN A 30 42.09 -53.08 4.97
CA GLN A 30 42.00 -52.04 5.99
C GLN A 30 42.02 -50.63 5.39
N ARG A 31 42.83 -50.39 4.34
CA ARG A 31 42.82 -49.11 3.61
C ARG A 31 41.50 -48.87 2.92
N ALA A 32 40.95 -49.89 2.25
CA ALA A 32 39.66 -49.79 1.59
C ALA A 32 38.56 -49.45 2.61
N ALA A 33 38.48 -50.20 3.72
CA ALA A 33 37.50 -49.96 4.78
C ALA A 33 37.56 -48.53 5.35
N ASN A 34 38.76 -48.02 5.64
CA ASN A 34 38.94 -46.66 6.14
C ASN A 34 38.56 -45.59 5.10
N LEU A 35 38.85 -45.82 3.81
CA LEU A 35 38.43 -44.91 2.75
C LEU A 35 36.91 -44.89 2.59
N TYR A 36 36.24 -46.04 2.74
CA TYR A 36 34.77 -46.10 2.67
C TYR A 36 34.12 -45.37 3.85
N THR A 37 34.61 -45.57 5.08
CA THR A 37 34.03 -44.90 6.26
C THR A 37 34.23 -43.39 6.20
N VAL A 38 35.38 -42.91 5.72
CA VAL A 38 35.62 -41.47 5.49
C VAL A 38 34.71 -40.94 4.39
N LYS A 39 34.58 -41.64 3.25
CA LYS A 39 33.68 -41.19 2.17
C LYS A 39 32.22 -41.11 2.62
N LEU A 40 31.76 -42.10 3.39
CA LEU A 40 30.40 -42.12 3.90
C LEU A 40 30.15 -40.97 4.89
N SER A 41 31.06 -40.75 5.85
CA SER A 41 30.90 -39.64 6.80
C SER A 41 30.99 -38.27 6.14
N THR A 42 31.84 -38.10 5.11
CA THR A 42 31.87 -36.86 4.33
C THR A 42 30.58 -36.65 3.53
N ALA A 43 30.03 -37.72 2.95
CA ALA A 43 28.78 -37.65 2.19
C ALA A 43 27.60 -37.26 3.09
N ASP A 44 27.49 -37.84 4.30
CA ASP A 44 26.45 -37.50 5.28
C ASP A 44 26.60 -36.05 5.77
N ALA A 45 27.83 -35.62 6.05
CA ALA A 45 28.10 -34.25 6.48
C ALA A 45 27.73 -33.23 5.38
N ASP A 46 28.04 -33.52 4.13
CA ASP A 46 27.71 -32.66 2.99
C ASP A 46 26.20 -32.66 2.71
N HIS A 47 25.53 -33.80 2.83
CA HIS A 47 24.07 -33.87 2.73
C HIS A 47 23.39 -33.02 3.80
N THR A 48 23.85 -33.12 5.05
CA THR A 48 23.32 -32.31 6.17
C THR A 48 23.54 -30.82 5.92
N ARG A 49 24.71 -30.43 5.43
CA ARG A 49 24.99 -29.03 5.04
C ARG A 49 24.10 -28.54 3.92
N GLN A 50 23.81 -29.38 2.93
CA GLN A 50 22.90 -29.02 1.84
C GLN A 50 21.48 -28.80 2.37
N LEU A 51 20.97 -29.68 3.23
CA LEU A 51 19.67 -29.51 3.86
C LEU A 51 19.60 -28.23 4.68
N LEU A 52 20.60 -27.95 5.51
CA LEU A 52 20.66 -26.72 6.29
C LEU A 52 20.62 -25.47 5.40
N ARG A 53 21.43 -25.43 4.33
CA ARG A 53 21.41 -24.32 3.37
C ARG A 53 20.05 -24.14 2.72
N LEU A 54 19.40 -25.23 2.31
CA LEU A 54 18.05 -25.17 1.72
C LEU A 54 17.01 -24.68 2.73
N THR A 55 17.11 -25.10 3.99
CA THR A 55 16.20 -24.61 5.05
C THR A 55 16.43 -23.14 5.36
N GLU A 56 17.68 -22.70 5.45
CA GLU A 56 18.04 -21.29 5.66
C GLU A 56 17.53 -20.42 4.51
N GLN A 57 17.76 -20.85 3.26
CA GLN A 57 17.24 -20.17 2.08
C GLN A 57 15.72 -20.03 2.14
N ARG A 58 14.99 -21.12 2.41
CA ARG A 58 13.52 -21.08 2.52
C ARG A 58 13.05 -20.18 3.66
N LEU A 59 13.72 -20.19 4.81
CA LEU A 59 13.38 -19.31 5.93
C LEU A 59 13.60 -17.83 5.56
N THR A 60 14.71 -17.52 4.88
CA THR A 60 14.98 -16.14 4.42
C THR A 60 13.97 -15.69 3.36
N GLU A 61 13.65 -16.53 2.38
CA GLU A 61 12.63 -16.25 1.37
C GLU A 61 11.24 -16.02 2.00
N GLN A 62 10.87 -16.87 2.98
CA GLN A 62 9.62 -16.71 3.72
C GLN A 62 9.61 -15.43 4.55
N ALA A 63 10.71 -15.08 5.22
CA ALA A 63 10.81 -13.85 5.99
C ALA A 63 10.67 -12.61 5.10
N VAL A 64 11.36 -12.57 3.97
CA VAL A 64 11.25 -11.46 2.99
C VAL A 64 9.83 -11.35 2.45
N ALA A 65 9.19 -12.47 2.10
CA ALA A 65 7.80 -12.47 1.66
C ALA A 65 6.86 -11.94 2.75
N GLN A 66 7.02 -12.40 4.01
CA GLN A 66 6.21 -11.94 5.14
C GLN A 66 6.39 -10.45 5.41
N GLU A 67 7.63 -9.93 5.37
CA GLU A 67 7.88 -8.51 5.51
C GLU A 67 7.20 -7.69 4.41
N ALA A 68 7.24 -8.16 3.16
CA ALA A 68 6.54 -7.51 2.06
C ALA A 68 5.02 -7.48 2.29
N TYR A 69 4.43 -8.61 2.73
CA TYR A 69 3.01 -8.66 3.09
C TYR A 69 2.67 -7.72 4.25
N GLN A 70 3.49 -7.66 5.29
CA GLN A 70 3.28 -6.77 6.43
C GLN A 70 3.32 -5.30 6.01
N ARG A 71 4.30 -4.89 5.20
CA ARG A 71 4.39 -3.52 4.68
C ARG A 71 3.16 -3.15 3.85
N LEU A 72 2.72 -4.04 2.96
CA LEU A 72 1.51 -3.83 2.16
C LEU A 72 0.26 -3.73 3.05
N ASN A 73 0.16 -4.59 4.07
CA ASN A 73 -0.97 -4.57 4.99
C ASN A 73 -0.99 -3.29 5.84
N GLU A 74 0.16 -2.83 6.34
CA GLU A 74 0.27 -1.56 7.07
C GLU A 74 -0.12 -0.37 6.20
N GLN A 75 0.32 -0.33 4.95
CA GLN A 75 -0.10 0.70 3.98
C GLN A 75 -1.61 0.63 3.73
N ALA A 76 -2.16 -0.57 3.54
CA ALA A 76 -3.60 -0.76 3.35
C ALA A 76 -4.40 -0.34 4.58
N HIS A 77 -3.92 -0.62 5.80
CA HIS A 77 -4.55 -0.18 7.05
C HIS A 77 -4.53 1.33 7.18
N LYS A 78 -3.41 1.99 6.88
CA LYS A 78 -3.30 3.47 6.93
C LYS A 78 -4.28 4.12 5.96
N VAL A 79 -4.26 3.71 4.69
CA VAL A 79 -5.19 4.22 3.67
C VAL A 79 -6.64 3.89 4.03
N GLY A 80 -6.91 2.70 4.56
CA GLY A 80 -8.24 2.32 5.02
C GLY A 80 -8.75 3.19 6.16
N TRP A 81 -7.88 3.53 7.12
CA TRP A 81 -8.21 4.43 8.23
C TRP A 81 -8.47 5.86 7.76
N GLU A 82 -7.60 6.38 6.89
CA GLU A 82 -7.76 7.70 6.29
C GLU A 82 -9.09 7.79 5.52
N LEU A 83 -9.39 6.78 4.69
CA LEU A 83 -10.64 6.73 3.94
C LEU A 83 -11.86 6.71 4.86
N LEU A 84 -11.82 5.93 5.95
CA LEU A 84 -12.90 5.88 6.92
C LEU A 84 -13.10 7.25 7.59
N GLN A 85 -12.02 7.91 7.99
CA GLN A 85 -12.07 9.23 8.60
C GLN A 85 -12.62 10.29 7.63
N THR A 86 -12.16 10.29 6.37
CA THR A 86 -12.67 11.21 5.35
C THR A 86 -14.16 10.97 5.08
N LYS A 87 -14.62 9.72 5.03
CA LYS A 87 -16.05 9.40 4.88
C LYS A 87 -16.88 9.95 6.03
N GLN A 88 -16.42 9.77 7.27
CA GLN A 88 -17.11 10.32 8.45
C GLN A 88 -17.18 11.84 8.41
N GLN A 89 -16.08 12.52 8.04
CA GLN A 89 -16.04 13.97 7.90
C GLN A 89 -17.00 14.46 6.80
N LEU A 90 -17.07 13.75 5.67
CA LEU A 90 -17.99 14.07 4.58
C LEU A 90 -19.45 13.96 5.03
N GLU A 91 -19.82 12.88 5.73
CA GLU A 91 -21.18 12.70 6.26
C GLU A 91 -21.56 13.78 7.29
N VAL A 92 -20.63 14.20 8.15
CA VAL A 92 -20.85 15.31 9.09
C VAL A 92 -21.07 16.61 8.33
N THR A 93 -20.22 16.90 7.33
CA THR A 93 -20.32 18.12 6.53
C THR A 93 -21.63 18.17 5.74
N GLN A 94 -22.04 17.06 5.13
CA GLN A 94 -23.33 16.96 4.43
C GLN A 94 -24.53 17.21 5.35
N ARG A 95 -24.51 16.67 6.57
CA ARG A 95 -25.57 16.93 7.55
C ARG A 95 -25.62 18.40 7.95
N GLN A 96 -24.47 19.00 8.23
CA GLN A 96 -24.39 20.42 8.59
C GLN A 96 -24.85 21.32 7.44
N LEU A 97 -24.52 20.98 6.19
CA LEU A 97 -24.97 21.70 5.00
C LEU A 97 -26.49 21.70 4.89
N LYS A 98 -27.12 20.52 5.00
CA LYS A 98 -28.58 20.38 4.94
C LYS A 98 -29.28 21.20 6.04
N GLN A 99 -28.75 21.18 7.25
CA GLN A 99 -29.28 21.99 8.36
C GLN A 99 -29.19 23.49 8.04
N ARG A 100 -28.05 23.97 7.56
CA ARG A 100 -27.87 25.39 7.22
C ARG A 100 -28.81 25.86 6.10
N ILE A 101 -29.05 25.03 5.09
CA ILE A 101 -30.00 25.33 4.01
C ILE A 101 -31.43 25.42 4.58
N SER A 102 -31.84 24.46 5.42
CA SER A 102 -33.15 24.48 6.08
C SER A 102 -33.32 25.70 6.99
N ASP A 103 -32.30 26.05 7.77
CA ASP A 103 -32.36 27.17 8.71
C ASP A 103 -32.43 28.52 7.99
N ALA A 104 -31.67 28.70 6.89
CA ALA A 104 -31.71 29.92 6.10
C ALA A 104 -33.04 30.11 5.38
N THR A 105 -33.56 29.04 4.77
CA THR A 105 -34.86 29.08 4.09
C THR A 105 -36.01 29.31 5.06
N HIS A 106 -35.95 28.75 6.28
CA HIS A 106 -36.90 29.06 7.34
C HIS A 106 -36.78 30.51 7.83
N THR A 107 -35.55 31.00 8.07
CA THR A 107 -35.31 32.36 8.59
C THR A 107 -35.82 33.44 7.63
N ASP A 108 -35.59 33.27 6.34
CA ASP A 108 -36.06 34.20 5.31
C ASP A 108 -37.59 34.17 5.18
N GLY A 109 -38.20 33.00 5.31
CA GLY A 109 -39.66 32.84 5.32
C GLY A 109 -40.35 33.18 3.98
N PRO A 110 -41.69 33.10 3.93
CA PRO A 110 -42.46 33.18 2.67
C PRO A 110 -42.63 34.60 2.12
N ARG A 111 -42.05 35.62 2.78
CA ARG A 111 -42.21 37.03 2.40
C ARG A 111 -41.43 37.37 1.13
N PHE A 112 -40.39 36.60 0.81
CA PHE A 112 -39.56 36.79 -0.37
C PHE A 112 -40.07 35.93 -1.54
N THR A 113 -40.24 36.55 -2.71
CA THR A 113 -40.59 35.88 -3.97
C THR A 113 -39.38 35.19 -4.63
N GLY A 114 -38.32 34.93 -3.85
CA GLY A 114 -37.00 34.42 -4.27
C GLY A 114 -36.09 34.13 -3.07
N LEU A 115 -34.76 34.15 -3.26
CA LEU A 115 -33.78 34.00 -2.16
C LEU A 115 -33.85 35.20 -1.21
N GLY A 116 -34.16 34.97 0.07
CA GLY A 116 -34.06 35.99 1.10
C GLY A 116 -32.61 36.30 1.50
N PRO A 117 -32.37 37.28 2.39
CA PRO A 117 -31.03 37.76 2.73
C PRO A 117 -30.07 36.67 3.22
N ASP A 118 -30.55 35.74 4.08
CA ASP A 118 -29.70 34.69 4.62
C ASP A 118 -29.42 33.58 3.60
N SER A 119 -30.43 33.22 2.81
CA SER A 119 -30.27 32.28 1.71
C SER A 119 -29.33 32.86 0.64
N LEU A 120 -29.44 34.15 0.30
CA LEU A 120 -28.56 34.81 -0.68
C LEU A 120 -27.09 34.81 -0.21
N ARG A 121 -26.87 35.02 1.10
CA ARG A 121 -25.53 34.93 1.71
C ARG A 121 -24.97 33.51 1.59
N LEU A 122 -25.76 32.48 1.86
CA LEU A 122 -25.34 31.07 1.67
C LEU A 122 -25.06 30.75 0.20
N TYR A 123 -25.90 31.20 -0.72
CA TYR A 123 -25.71 31.02 -2.15
C TYR A 123 -24.35 31.57 -2.62
N ARG A 124 -24.04 32.82 -2.24
CA ARG A 124 -22.74 33.45 -2.53
C ARG A 124 -21.57 32.68 -1.91
N GLN A 125 -21.74 32.24 -0.66
CA GLN A 125 -20.72 31.47 0.03
C GLN A 125 -20.43 30.12 -0.65
N PHE A 126 -21.46 29.39 -1.11
CA PHE A 126 -21.28 28.11 -1.80
C PHE A 126 -20.63 28.26 -3.18
N LEU A 127 -20.86 29.39 -3.84
CA LEU A 127 -20.14 29.76 -5.07
C LEU A 127 -18.70 30.25 -4.82
N GLY A 128 -18.27 30.36 -3.56
CA GLY A 128 -16.91 30.76 -3.20
C GLY A 128 -16.68 32.28 -3.12
N TYR A 129 -17.73 33.10 -3.16
CA TYR A 129 -17.60 34.54 -2.94
C TYR A 129 -17.40 34.83 -1.44
N THR A 130 -16.30 35.49 -1.09
CA THR A 130 -16.01 35.89 0.30
C THR A 130 -16.87 37.09 0.71
N ALA A 131 -17.40 37.08 1.94
CA ALA A 131 -18.16 38.20 2.51
C ALA A 131 -17.42 39.55 2.48
N SER A 132 -16.08 39.53 2.46
CA SER A 132 -15.24 40.74 2.35
C SER A 132 -15.38 41.49 1.01
N GLY A 133 -16.01 40.90 0.00
CA GLY A 133 -16.33 41.56 -1.29
C GLY A 133 -17.66 42.31 -1.30
N GLU A 134 -18.41 42.33 -0.19
CA GLU A 134 -19.69 43.05 -0.10
C GLU A 134 -19.56 44.57 -0.23
N ALA A 135 -18.36 45.12 -0.08
CA ALA A 135 -18.08 46.53 -0.34
C ALA A 135 -18.04 46.89 -1.85
N ASP A 136 -17.79 45.91 -2.72
CA ASP A 136 -17.63 46.10 -4.18
C ASP A 136 -18.77 45.48 -5.00
N LEU A 137 -19.71 44.82 -4.33
CA LEU A 137 -20.95 44.37 -4.93
C LEU A 137 -21.92 45.57 -4.95
N PRO A 138 -22.52 45.92 -6.10
CA PRO A 138 -23.58 46.90 -6.13
C PRO A 138 -24.65 46.47 -5.13
N ALA A 139 -25.09 47.43 -4.30
CA ALA A 139 -26.15 47.19 -3.33
C ALA A 139 -27.28 46.43 -4.03
N ALA A 140 -27.72 45.31 -3.43
CA ALA A 140 -28.89 44.61 -3.91
C ALA A 140 -30.07 45.57 -3.71
N ASP A 141 -30.38 46.34 -4.74
CA ASP A 141 -31.61 47.10 -4.81
C ASP A 141 -32.71 46.06 -4.65
N ALA A 142 -33.65 46.30 -3.72
CA ALA A 142 -34.84 45.48 -3.56
C ALA A 142 -35.81 45.68 -4.74
N GLY A 143 -35.27 46.04 -5.91
CA GLY A 143 -35.94 46.41 -7.14
C GLY A 143 -36.96 45.35 -7.49
N HIS A 144 -38.22 45.76 -7.39
CA HIS A 144 -39.39 45.03 -7.88
C HIS A 144 -39.59 43.62 -7.31
N ALA A 145 -39.09 43.31 -6.10
CA ALA A 145 -39.45 42.07 -5.41
C ALA A 145 -40.98 41.87 -5.28
N GLY A 146 -41.74 42.98 -5.26
CA GLY A 146 -43.20 42.99 -5.31
C GLY A 146 -43.83 42.72 -6.69
N GLU A 147 -43.11 42.88 -7.80
CA GLU A 147 -43.63 42.61 -9.16
C GLU A 147 -43.33 41.18 -9.64
N ALA A 148 -42.33 40.51 -9.06
CA ALA A 148 -42.12 39.07 -9.28
C ALA A 148 -43.34 38.24 -8.82
N ALA A 149 -44.08 38.71 -7.80
CA ALA A 149 -45.35 38.12 -7.39
C ALA A 149 -46.47 38.29 -8.44
N ALA A 150 -46.33 39.24 -9.36
CA ALA A 150 -47.32 39.55 -10.40
C ALA A 150 -47.08 38.78 -11.71
N ALA A 151 -45.98 38.02 -11.82
CA ALA A 151 -45.78 37.08 -12.92
C ALA A 151 -46.67 35.84 -12.72
N ALA A 152 -47.95 35.99 -13.04
CA ALA A 152 -48.85 34.87 -13.19
C ALA A 152 -48.36 33.98 -14.35
N GLY A 153 -47.88 32.77 -14.00
CA GLY A 153 -47.77 31.66 -14.94
C GLY A 153 -46.38 31.38 -15.49
N THR A 154 -45.50 30.84 -14.65
CA THR A 154 -44.70 29.67 -15.03
C THR A 154 -44.72 28.71 -13.85
N GLU A 155 -45.05 27.45 -14.12
CA GLU A 155 -45.05 26.35 -13.16
C GLU A 155 -43.82 26.44 -12.24
N ALA A 156 -44.09 26.50 -10.94
CA ALA A 156 -43.19 26.88 -9.84
C ALA A 156 -41.69 26.88 -10.20
N GLY A 157 -41.08 28.07 -10.21
CA GLY A 157 -39.62 28.19 -10.26
C GLY A 157 -38.96 27.35 -9.14
N LEU A 158 -37.68 26.98 -9.34
CA LEU A 158 -36.90 26.21 -8.37
C LEU A 158 -37.05 26.80 -6.96
N SER A 159 -37.29 25.94 -5.96
CA SER A 159 -37.45 26.42 -4.60
C SER A 159 -36.14 27.04 -4.09
N PRO A 160 -36.19 27.99 -3.14
CA PRO A 160 -34.98 28.55 -2.54
C PRO A 160 -34.04 27.47 -1.98
N ALA A 161 -34.59 26.36 -1.47
CA ALA A 161 -33.82 25.22 -1.02
C ALA A 161 -33.09 24.52 -2.18
N ASP A 162 -33.79 24.26 -3.29
CA ASP A 162 -33.21 23.59 -4.47
C ASP A 162 -32.07 24.43 -5.09
N LEU A 163 -32.22 25.76 -5.11
CA LEU A 163 -31.17 26.66 -5.62
C LEU A 163 -29.92 26.64 -4.73
N LEU A 164 -30.10 26.55 -3.41
CA LEU A 164 -28.99 26.45 -2.46
C LEU A 164 -28.30 25.08 -2.52
N GLU A 165 -29.08 24.00 -2.65
CA GLU A 165 -28.56 22.65 -2.82
C GLU A 165 -27.74 22.55 -4.11
N HIS A 166 -28.27 23.07 -5.22
CA HIS A 166 -27.54 23.14 -6.49
C HIS A 166 -26.24 23.94 -6.39
N ALA A 167 -26.25 25.11 -5.74
CA ALA A 167 -25.05 25.93 -5.57
C ALA A 167 -23.99 25.22 -4.71
N ALA A 168 -24.42 24.50 -3.67
CA ALA A 168 -23.54 23.71 -2.83
C ALA A 168 -22.92 22.53 -3.59
N ASP A 169 -23.71 21.80 -4.37
CA ASP A 169 -23.24 20.69 -5.20
C ASP A 169 -22.24 21.16 -6.25
N TYR A 170 -22.53 22.28 -6.92
CA TYR A 170 -21.61 22.88 -7.89
C TYR A 170 -20.31 23.34 -7.23
N GLY A 171 -20.38 23.99 -6.07
CA GLY A 171 -19.19 24.37 -5.29
C GLY A 171 -18.34 23.17 -4.89
N GLN A 172 -18.97 22.06 -4.49
CA GLN A 172 -18.28 20.81 -4.17
C GLN A 172 -17.58 20.21 -5.42
N TRP A 173 -18.24 20.25 -6.58
CA TRP A 173 -17.64 19.78 -7.83
C TRP A 173 -16.40 20.60 -8.21
N CYS A 174 -16.45 21.92 -8.09
CA CYS A 174 -15.28 22.79 -8.33
C CYS A 174 -14.10 22.44 -7.41
N GLN A 175 -14.35 22.18 -6.13
CA GLN A 175 -13.31 21.78 -5.18
C GLN A 175 -12.72 20.40 -5.52
N GLN A 176 -13.56 19.45 -5.94
CA GLN A 176 -13.09 18.14 -6.39
C GLN A 176 -12.22 18.24 -7.63
N LEU A 177 -12.59 19.10 -8.59
CA LEU A 177 -11.82 19.34 -9.81
C LEU A 177 -10.44 19.95 -9.48
N ASP A 178 -10.39 20.91 -8.57
CA ASP A 178 -9.13 21.52 -8.10
C ASP A 178 -8.22 20.51 -7.38
N ALA A 179 -8.81 19.66 -6.53
CA ALA A 179 -8.07 18.58 -5.87
C ALA A 179 -7.50 17.57 -6.87
N GLN A 180 -8.27 17.18 -7.90
CA GLN A 180 -7.81 16.30 -8.97
C GLN A 180 -6.67 16.92 -9.79
N LEU A 181 -6.80 18.20 -10.16
CA LEU A 181 -5.76 18.93 -10.88
C LEU A 181 -4.47 19.03 -10.05
N SER A 182 -4.60 19.36 -8.77
CA SER A 182 -3.46 19.43 -7.84
C SER A 182 -2.75 18.08 -7.69
N ALA A 183 -3.51 16.97 -7.60
CA ALA A 183 -2.95 15.63 -7.56
C ALA A 183 -2.20 15.27 -8.86
N TYR A 184 -2.78 15.60 -10.02
CA TYR A 184 -2.15 15.40 -11.32
C TYR A 184 -0.82 16.16 -11.47
N ILE A 185 -0.80 17.44 -11.05
CA ILE A 185 0.42 18.26 -11.06
C ILE A 185 1.49 17.64 -10.17
N ARG A 186 1.13 17.17 -8.97
CA ARG A 186 2.09 16.56 -8.04
C ARG A 186 2.75 15.32 -8.65
N LEU A 187 1.95 14.40 -9.19
CA LEU A 187 2.45 13.16 -9.81
C LEU A 187 3.41 13.46 -10.97
N HIS A 188 3.10 14.44 -11.81
CA HIS A 188 3.99 14.82 -12.91
C HIS A 188 5.25 15.54 -12.44
N THR A 189 5.16 16.34 -11.38
CA THR A 189 6.32 17.02 -10.80
C THR A 189 7.29 16.00 -10.18
N GLU A 190 6.76 15.03 -9.42
CA GLU A 190 7.54 13.94 -8.82
C GLU A 190 8.19 13.03 -9.88
N ALA A 191 7.44 12.67 -10.93
CA ALA A 191 7.97 11.90 -12.07
C ALA A 191 9.08 12.64 -12.84
N THR A 192 9.03 13.97 -12.88
CA THR A 192 10.08 14.78 -13.53
C THR A 192 11.34 14.84 -12.66
N SER A 193 11.20 14.87 -11.32
CA SER A 193 12.33 14.83 -10.39
C SER A 193 13.05 13.48 -10.29
N GLU A 194 12.39 12.36 -10.62
CA GLU A 194 13.03 11.03 -10.68
C GLU A 194 13.89 10.82 -11.94
N VAL A 195 13.72 11.67 -12.97
CA VAL A 195 14.40 11.54 -14.28
C VAL A 195 15.63 12.46 -14.39
N GLN A 196 15.89 13.33 -13.42
CA GLN A 196 17.06 14.20 -13.43
C GLN A 196 18.17 13.63 -12.51
N PRO A 197 19.36 13.29 -13.03
CA PRO A 197 20.44 12.64 -12.28
C PRO A 197 21.08 13.53 -11.21
#